data_AF-A0A818WZ06-F1
#
_entry.id   AF-A0A818WZ06-F1
#
_cell.length_a   1.000
_cell.length_b   1.000
_cell.length_c   1.000
_cell.angle_alpha   90.00
_cell.angle_beta   90.00
_cell.angle_gamma   90.00
#
_symmetry.space_group_name_H-M   'P 1'
#
loop_
_entity.id
_entity.type
_entity.pdbx_description
1 polymer ?
#
loop_
_entity_poly.entity_id
_entity_poly.type
_entity_poly.pdbx_seq_one_letter_code
_entity_poly.pdbx_strand_id
1 'polypeptide(L)'
;MKDMCTICNTTAGILKCQGCNLVFCRNDFDLHRAKLDQDLDICADELNTFQSGSGEQYNSLELMLSDKINTWELKSIQKIQQEARQQVQTLIALSNEKTTSCVHKITQELQQDRQNHGFDERDLNK
;
A
#
# COMPACT_ATOMS: atom_id res chain seq x y z
N MET A 1 8.21 53.40 43.52
CA MET A 1 6.81 53.03 43.18
C MET A 1 6.56 51.70 43.87
N LYS A 2 5.42 51.54 44.57
CA LYS A 2 5.13 50.32 45.34
C LYS A 2 4.40 49.37 44.40
N ASP A 3 4.96 48.21 44.13
CA ASP A 3 4.32 47.23 43.24
C ASP A 3 3.00 46.74 43.85
N MET A 4 2.00 46.52 43.00
CA MET A 4 0.64 46.16 43.40
C MET A 4 0.21 44.88 42.68
N CYS A 5 -0.62 44.08 43.32
CA CYS A 5 -1.21 42.91 42.69
C CYS A 5 -2.02 43.35 41.46
N THR A 6 -1.75 42.72 40.33
CA THR A 6 -2.42 43.02 39.04
C THR A 6 -3.91 42.64 39.07
N ILE A 7 -4.32 41.75 39.97
CA ILE A 7 -5.70 41.26 40.09
C ILE A 7 -6.49 42.05 41.13
N CYS A 8 -5.99 42.13 42.37
CA CYS A 8 -6.74 42.70 43.49
C CYS A 8 -6.22 44.06 43.99
N ASN A 9 -5.19 44.64 43.37
CA ASN A 9 -4.58 45.92 43.76
C ASN A 9 -4.05 46.01 45.22
N THR A 10 -3.83 44.87 45.88
CA THR A 10 -3.18 44.84 47.20
C THR A 10 -1.70 45.21 47.07
N THR A 11 -1.11 45.84 48.09
CA THR A 11 0.33 46.20 48.17
C THR A 11 1.14 45.34 49.14
N ALA A 12 0.46 44.44 49.87
CA ALA A 12 1.07 43.53 50.83
C ALA A 12 1.32 42.15 50.21
N GLY A 13 2.44 41.52 50.56
CA GLY A 13 2.74 40.14 50.15
C GLY A 13 2.86 39.96 48.64
N ILE A 14 3.60 40.86 47.99
CA ILE A 14 3.72 40.94 46.54
C ILE A 14 4.81 40.02 46.01
N LEU A 15 4.47 39.25 44.98
CA LEU A 15 5.31 38.27 44.32
C LEU A 15 5.24 38.50 42.81
N LYS A 16 6.36 38.34 42.12
CA LYS A 16 6.42 38.45 40.67
C LYS A 16 6.57 37.07 40.04
N CYS A 17 5.66 36.71 39.14
CA CYS A 17 5.83 35.53 38.30
C CYS A 17 6.80 35.89 37.16
N GLN A 18 7.95 35.21 37.10
CA GLN A 18 8.95 35.46 36.05
C GLN A 18 8.46 35.02 34.67
N GLY A 19 7.68 33.93 34.60
CA GLY A 19 7.15 33.41 33.34
C GLY A 19 6.12 34.34 32.70
N CYS A 20 5.19 34.88 33.50
CA CYS A 20 4.16 35.80 33.00
C CYS A 20 4.59 37.26 33.04
N ASN A 21 5.70 37.58 33.71
CA ASN A 21 6.16 38.93 34.02
C ASN A 21 5.10 39.80 34.77
N LEU A 22 4.15 39.14 35.44
CA LEU A 22 3.05 39.77 36.18
C LEU A 22 3.30 39.74 37.69
N VAL A 23 2.67 40.68 38.39
CA VAL A 23 2.79 40.87 39.83
C VAL A 23 1.49 40.47 40.52
N PHE A 24 1.58 39.66 41.57
CA PHE A 24 0.43 39.09 42.29
C PHE A 24 0.59 39.23 43.81
N CYS A 25 -0.52 39.24 44.54
CA CYS A 25 -0.49 38.93 45.97
C CYS A 25 -0.39 37.40 46.15
N ARG A 26 -0.09 36.94 47.37
CA ARG A 26 0.06 35.49 47.64
C ARG A 26 -1.13 34.65 47.19
N ASN A 27 -2.35 35.07 47.53
CA ASN A 27 -3.57 34.31 47.19
C ASN A 27 -3.77 34.21 45.68
N ASP A 28 -3.63 35.33 44.98
CA ASP A 28 -3.77 35.38 43.52
C ASP A 28 -2.65 34.62 42.80
N PHE A 29 -1.45 34.58 43.38
CA PHE A 29 -0.34 33.78 42.88
C PHE A 29 -0.62 32.28 42.99
N ASP A 30 -1.19 31.83 44.12
CA ASP A 30 -1.55 30.43 44.32
C ASP A 30 -2.68 30.00 43.37
N LEU A 31 -3.66 30.87 43.12
CA LEU A 31 -4.70 30.67 42.10
C LEU A 31 -4.12 30.60 40.69
N HIS A 32 -3.19 31.51 40.36
CA HIS A 32 -2.50 31.49 39.08
C HIS A 32 -1.72 30.19 38.87
N ARG A 33 -1.05 29.68 39.90
CA ARG A 33 -0.33 28.41 39.86
C ARG A 33 -1.27 27.22 39.68
N ALA A 34 -2.35 27.16 40.45
CA ALA A 34 -3.36 26.11 40.30
C ALA A 34 -3.98 26.11 38.89
N LYS A 35 -4.18 27.29 38.30
CA LYS A 35 -4.67 27.40 36.92
C LYS A 35 -3.65 26.88 35.91
N LEU A 36 -2.37 27.20 36.10
CA LEU A 36 -1.30 26.71 35.23
C LEU A 36 -1.17 25.19 35.28
N ASP A 37 -1.28 24.59 36.47
CA ASP A 37 -1.25 23.13 36.62
C ASP A 37 -2.44 22.49 35.89
N GLN A 38 -3.64 23.06 36.02
CA GLN A 38 -4.81 22.61 35.27
C GLN A 38 -4.61 22.70 33.74
N ASP A 39 -4.02 23.80 33.26
CA ASP A 39 -3.77 23.99 31.83
C ASP A 39 -2.73 22.97 31.32
N LEU A 40 -1.74 22.60 32.14
CA LEU A 40 -0.78 21.54 31.82
C LEU A 40 -1.44 20.17 31.73
N ASP A 41 -2.35 19.84 32.64
CA ASP A 41 -3.11 18.58 32.59
C ASP A 41 -3.94 18.49 31.29
N ILE A 42 -4.60 19.58 30.91
CA ILE A 42 -5.36 19.64 29.64
C ILE A 42 -4.44 19.39 28.43
N CYS A 43 -3.27 20.04 28.38
CA CYS A 43 -2.31 19.81 27.29
C CYS A 43 -1.80 18.36 27.25
N ALA A 44 -1.61 17.72 28.41
CA ALA A 44 -1.21 16.32 28.47
C ALA A 44 -2.31 15.39 27.92
N ASP A 45 -3.57 15.65 28.27
CA ASP A 45 -4.72 14.89 27.76
C ASP A 45 -4.92 15.07 26.25
N GLU A 46 -4.75 16.29 25.74
CA GLU A 46 -4.79 16.58 24.30
C GLU A 46 -3.69 15.82 23.54
N LEU A 47 -2.48 15.80 24.08
CA LEU A 47 -1.36 15.06 23.50
C LEU A 47 -1.62 13.56 23.45
N ASN A 48 -2.13 12.97 24.53
CA ASN A 48 -2.48 11.54 24.60
C ASN A 48 -3.56 11.18 23.57
N THR A 49 -4.58 12.04 23.43
CA THR A 49 -5.65 11.88 22.44
C THR A 49 -5.10 11.94 21.02
N PHE A 50 -4.24 12.91 20.72
CA PHE A 50 -3.61 13.06 19.41
C PHE A 50 -2.74 11.84 19.04
N GLN A 51 -1.93 11.35 19.98
CA GLN A 51 -1.08 10.19 19.77
C GLN A 51 -1.89 8.92 19.49
N SER A 52 -2.97 8.70 20.25
CA SER A 52 -3.86 7.55 20.08
C SER A 52 -4.57 7.59 18.72
N GLY A 53 -5.15 8.73 18.34
CA GLY A 53 -5.84 8.89 17.05
C GLY A 53 -4.93 8.77 15.83
N SER A 54 -3.65 9.15 15.96
CA SER A 54 -2.66 9.00 14.89
C SER A 54 -2.29 7.54 14.61
N GLY A 55 -2.20 6.71 15.65
CA GLY A 55 -1.91 5.28 15.52
C GLY A 55 -3.04 4.51 14.84
N GLU A 56 -4.30 4.81 15.19
CA GLU A 56 -5.48 4.18 14.59
C GLU A 56 -5.61 4.50 13.10
N GLN A 57 -5.32 5.76 12.71
CA GLN A 57 -5.35 6.18 11.31
C GLN A 57 -4.28 5.48 10.46
N TYR A 58 -3.07 5.32 11.00
CA TYR A 58 -1.99 4.63 10.31
C TYR A 58 -2.33 3.15 10.04
N ASN A 59 -2.82 2.44 11.05
CA ASN A 59 -3.21 1.03 10.93
C ASN A 59 -4.34 0.84 9.90
N SER A 60 -5.30 1.76 9.85
CA SER A 60 -6.40 1.72 8.87
C SER A 60 -5.90 1.92 7.43
N LEU A 61 -4.98 2.88 7.22
CA LEU A 61 -4.36 3.12 5.92
C LEU A 61 -3.54 1.90 5.45
N GLU A 62 -2.76 1.30 6.36
CA GLU A 62 -1.95 0.11 6.09
C GLU A 62 -2.82 -1.08 5.65
N LEU A 63 -3.92 -1.34 6.35
CA LEU A 63 -4.88 -2.39 5.97
C LEU A 63 -5.48 -2.13 4.58
N MET A 64 -5.96 -0.90 4.32
CA MET A 64 -6.53 -0.55 3.02
C MET A 64 -5.53 -0.67 1.86
N LEU A 65 -4.27 -0.28 2.08
CA LEU A 65 -3.23 -0.39 1.07
C LEU A 65 -2.85 -1.85 0.82
N SER A 66 -2.74 -2.65 1.89
CA SER A 66 -2.46 -4.09 1.80
C SER A 66 -3.53 -4.82 0.98
N ASP A 67 -4.81 -4.54 1.21
CA ASP A 67 -5.91 -5.14 0.44
C ASP A 67 -5.87 -4.75 -1.05
N LYS A 68 -5.52 -3.50 -1.35
CA LYS A 68 -5.34 -3.05 -2.74
C LYS A 68 -4.18 -3.74 -3.43
N ILE A 69 -3.04 -3.87 -2.74
CA ILE A 69 -1.85 -4.57 -3.25
C ILE A 69 -2.22 -6.02 -3.55
N ASN A 70 -2.80 -6.74 -2.59
CA ASN A 70 -3.25 -8.13 -2.76
C ASN A 70 -4.18 -8.29 -3.96
N THR A 71 -5.13 -7.36 -4.12
CA THR A 71 -6.06 -7.36 -5.26
C THR A 71 -5.34 -7.17 -6.60
N TRP A 72 -4.37 -6.25 -6.66
CA TRP A 72 -3.60 -6.00 -7.88
C TRP A 72 -2.71 -7.17 -8.25
N GLU A 73 -2.07 -7.81 -7.27
CA GLU A 73 -1.26 -9.00 -7.46
C GLU A 73 -2.09 -10.15 -8.01
N LEU A 74 -3.22 -10.46 -7.37
CA LEU A 74 -4.12 -11.53 -7.82
C LEU A 74 -4.59 -11.30 -9.26
N LYS A 75 -5.05 -10.10 -9.59
CA LYS A 75 -5.49 -9.76 -10.96
C LYS A 75 -4.36 -9.88 -11.97
N SER A 76 -3.15 -9.44 -11.61
CA SER A 76 -1.98 -9.49 -12.49
C SER A 76 -1.56 -10.92 -12.76
N ILE A 77 -1.48 -11.76 -11.71
CA ILE A 77 -1.18 -13.19 -11.83
C ILE A 77 -2.20 -13.88 -12.72
N GLN A 78 -3.50 -13.66 -12.48
CA GLN A 78 -4.56 -14.25 -13.29
C GLN A 78 -4.45 -13.87 -14.77
N LYS A 79 -4.19 -12.58 -15.05
CA LYS A 79 -4.03 -12.08 -16.41
C LYS A 79 -2.82 -12.74 -17.10
N ILE A 80 -1.66 -12.76 -16.44
CA ILE A 80 -0.45 -13.39 -16.99
C ILE A 80 -0.69 -14.87 -17.28
N GLN A 81 -1.32 -15.60 -16.36
CA GLN A 81 -1.61 -17.01 -16.55
C GLN A 81 -2.62 -17.26 -17.67
N GLN A 82 -3.60 -16.38 -17.86
CA GLN A 82 -4.56 -16.48 -18.95
C GLN A 82 -3.87 -16.28 -20.30
N GLU A 83 -3.10 -15.20 -20.44
CA GLU A 83 -2.35 -14.89 -21.67
C GLU A 83 -1.35 -16.01 -22.01
N ALA A 84 -0.62 -16.51 -21.02
CA ALA A 84 0.31 -17.63 -21.21
C ALA A 84 -0.41 -18.89 -21.72
N ARG A 85 -1.58 -19.22 -21.15
CA ARG A 85 -2.39 -20.38 -21.59
C ARG A 85 -2.91 -20.19 -23.01
N GLN A 86 -3.38 -19.00 -23.35
CA GLN A 86 -3.84 -18.68 -24.70
C GLN A 86 -2.69 -18.82 -25.71
N GLN A 87 -1.52 -18.26 -25.39
CA GLN A 87 -0.36 -18.35 -26.27
C GLN A 87 0.09 -19.80 -26.51
N VAL A 88 0.08 -20.64 -25.47
CA VAL A 88 0.37 -22.07 -25.60
C VAL A 88 -0.63 -22.76 -26.53
N GLN A 89 -1.93 -22.48 -26.38
CA GLN A 89 -2.96 -23.05 -27.25
C GLN A 89 -2.77 -22.62 -28.71
N THR A 90 -2.46 -21.35 -28.95
CA THR A 90 -2.15 -20.84 -30.30
C THR A 90 -0.95 -21.55 -30.92
N LEU A 91 0.13 -21.74 -30.16
CA LEU A 91 1.32 -22.44 -30.64
C LEU A 91 1.04 -23.90 -30.98
N ILE A 92 0.25 -24.60 -30.14
CA ILE A 92 -0.18 -25.98 -30.41
C ILE A 92 -1.02 -26.03 -31.68
N ALA A 93 -1.98 -25.12 -31.86
CA ALA A 93 -2.83 -25.08 -33.05
C ALA A 93 -2.00 -24.89 -34.33
N LEU A 94 -1.08 -23.92 -34.32
CA LEU A 94 -0.15 -23.66 -35.44
C LEU A 94 0.74 -24.87 -35.75
N SER A 95 1.24 -25.53 -34.71
CA SER A 95 2.06 -26.75 -34.86
C SER A 95 1.25 -27.88 -35.49
N ASN A 96 0.01 -28.08 -35.05
CA ASN A 96 -0.88 -29.12 -35.58
C ASN A 96 -1.27 -28.84 -37.03
N GLU A 97 -1.55 -27.59 -37.38
CA GLU A 97 -1.84 -27.18 -38.76
C GLU A 97 -0.65 -27.45 -39.68
N LYS A 98 0.55 -27.04 -39.27
CA LYS A 98 1.79 -27.30 -40.02
C LYS A 98 2.05 -28.79 -40.20
N THR A 99 1.88 -29.58 -39.12
CA THR A 99 2.06 -31.03 -39.16
C THR A 99 1.05 -31.68 -40.10
N THR A 100 -0.21 -31.30 -40.02
CA THR A 100 -1.28 -31.80 -40.90
C THR A 100 -1.00 -31.49 -42.36
N SER A 101 -0.59 -30.26 -42.67
CA SER A 101 -0.21 -29.86 -44.02
C SER A 101 0.98 -30.67 -44.55
N CYS A 102 2.00 -30.89 -43.71
CA CYS A 102 3.16 -31.70 -44.08
C CYS A 102 2.78 -33.16 -44.35
N VAL A 103 1.98 -33.77 -43.47
CA VAL A 103 1.47 -35.14 -43.64
C VAL A 103 0.64 -35.25 -44.91
N HIS A 104 -0.20 -34.26 -45.20
CA HIS A 104 -1.00 -34.25 -46.42
C HIS A 104 -0.13 -34.22 -47.69
N LYS A 105 0.92 -33.38 -47.71
CA LYS A 105 1.86 -33.34 -48.84
C LYS A 105 2.56 -34.67 -49.06
N ILE A 106 3.13 -35.26 -48.00
CA ILE A 106 3.79 -36.57 -48.07
C ILE A 106 2.81 -37.63 -48.57
N THR A 107 1.55 -37.59 -48.10
CA THR A 107 0.52 -38.54 -48.55
C THR A 107 0.22 -38.38 -50.05
N GLN A 108 0.14 -37.15 -50.56
CA GLN A 108 -0.06 -36.89 -51.98
C GLN A 108 1.12 -37.36 -52.84
N GLU A 109 2.35 -37.08 -52.41
CA GLU A 109 3.58 -37.55 -53.06
C GLU A 109 3.61 -39.08 -53.16
N LEU A 110 3.35 -39.78 -52.05
CA LEU A 110 3.27 -41.25 -52.03
C LEU A 110 2.18 -41.82 -52.94
N GLN A 111 1.01 -41.17 -53.03
CA GLN A 111 -0.06 -41.59 -53.93
C GLN A 111 0.35 -41.42 -55.41
N GLN A 112 1.04 -40.33 -55.72
CA GLN A 112 1.53 -40.03 -57.06
C GLN A 112 2.62 -41.01 -57.49
N ASP A 113 3.59 -41.30 -56.60
CA ASP A 113 4.63 -42.30 -56.86
C ASP A 113 4.02 -43.68 -57.08
N ARG A 114 2.99 -44.04 -56.28
CA ARG A 114 2.23 -45.28 -56.45
C ARG A 114 1.61 -45.40 -57.84
N GLN A 115 0.99 -44.33 -58.33
CA GLN A 115 0.34 -44.28 -59.65
C GLN A 115 1.34 -44.31 -60.80
N ASN A 116 2.51 -43.71 -60.61
CA ASN A 116 3.53 -43.57 -61.64
C ASN A 116 4.52 -44.75 -61.68
N HIS A 117 4.34 -45.78 -60.84
CA HIS A 117 5.33 -46.86 -60.61
C HIS A 117 6.74 -46.31 -60.31
N GLY A 118 6.83 -45.15 -59.67
CA GLY A 118 8.07 -44.39 -59.46
C GLY A 118 8.97 -44.89 -58.33
N PHE A 119 8.76 -46.11 -57.84
CA PHE A 119 9.42 -46.68 -56.67
C PHE A 119 9.96 -48.08 -56.99
N ASP A 120 11.10 -48.45 -56.42
CA ASP A 120 11.67 -49.81 -56.52
C ASP A 120 12.10 -50.39 -55.16
N GLU A 121 12.53 -51.66 -55.17
CA GLU A 121 12.87 -52.45 -53.98
C GLU A 121 14.00 -51.84 -53.13
N ARG A 122 14.80 -50.92 -53.69
CA ARG A 122 15.86 -50.17 -52.99
C ARG A 122 15.30 -49.03 -52.15
N ASP A 123 14.11 -48.54 -52.45
CA ASP A 123 13.46 -47.45 -51.70
C ASP A 123 12.88 -47.92 -50.35
N LEU A 124 12.65 -49.24 -50.20
CA LEU A 124 12.11 -49.85 -48.97
C LEU A 124 13.18 -50.42 -48.03
N ASN A 125 14.44 -50.52 -48.48
CA ASN A 125 15.51 -51.25 -47.78
C ASN A 125 16.70 -50.37 -47.34
N LYS A 126 16.44 -49.12 -46.94
CA LYS A 126 17.45 -48.29 -46.27
C LYS A 126 17.35 -48.37 -44.75
#